data_AF-A0A482LYA2-F1
#
_entry.id   AF-A0A482LYA2-F1
#
_cell.length_a   1.000
_cell.length_b   1.000
_cell.length_c   1.000
_cell.angle_alpha   90.00
_cell.angle_beta   90.00
_cell.angle_gamma   90.00
#
_symmetry.space_group_name_H-M   'P 1'
#
loop_
_entity.id
_entity.type
_entity.pdbx_description
1 polymer ?
#
loop_
_entity_poly.entity_id
_entity_poly.type
_entity_poly.pdbx_seq_one_letter_code
_entity_poly.pdbx_strand_id
1 'polypeptide(L)' 'MQIKVEVNGLVYDSQDKACKCILTESQGKVYAFLQVLDGSVKKQYWGEYSHAKPEASVRSILLNGGKWPSLPH' A
#
# COMPACT_ATOMS: atom_id res chain seq x y z
N MET A 1 -9.70 -5.27 11.16
CA MET A 1 -10.30 -5.15 9.81
C MET A 1 -9.34 -5.78 8.83
N GLN A 2 -9.80 -6.75 8.04
CA GLN A 2 -9.03 -7.34 6.95
C GLN A 2 -9.23 -6.47 5.71
N ILE A 3 -8.13 -5.98 5.12
CA ILE A 3 -8.13 -5.19 3.90
C ILE A 3 -7.43 -6.03 2.84
N LYS A 4 -8.16 -6.43 1.80
CA LYS A 4 -7.62 -7.16 0.66
C LYS A 4 -7.95 -6.41 -0.62
N VAL A 5 -6.92 -6.04 -1.38
CA VAL A 5 -7.06 -5.27 -2.61
C VAL A 5 -6.19 -5.90 -3.68
N GLU A 6 -6.77 -6.15 -4.85
CA GLU A 6 -6.05 -6.66 -6.02
C GLU A 6 -6.23 -5.72 -7.20
N VAL A 7 -5.12 -5.32 -7.83
CA VAL A 7 -5.10 -4.39 -8.96
C VAL A 7 -3.99 -4.76 -9.93
N ASN A 8 -4.30 -5.04 -11.20
CA ASN A 8 -3.29 -5.31 -12.24
C ASN A 8 -2.24 -6.38 -11.83
N GLY A 9 -2.64 -7.41 -11.09
CA GLY A 9 -1.73 -8.46 -10.58
C GLY A 9 -1.03 -8.11 -9.25
N LEU A 10 -1.18 -6.89 -8.75
CA LEU A 10 -0.70 -6.46 -7.44
C LEU A 10 -1.73 -6.83 -6.38
N VAL A 11 -1.33 -7.67 -5.43
CA VAL A 11 -2.14 -8.11 -4.31
C VAL A 11 -1.62 -7.46 -3.03
N TYR A 12 -2.49 -6.70 -2.37
CA TYR A 12 -2.32 -6.28 -0.99
C TYR A 12 -3.28 -7.07 -0.11
N ASP A 13 -2.77 -7.73 0.91
CA ASP A 13 -3.58 -8.42 1.90
C ASP A 13 -3.07 -8.07 3.31
N SER A 14 -3.89 -7.44 4.14
CA SER A 14 -3.48 -6.99 5.46
C SER A 14 -3.21 -8.13 6.47
N GLN A 15 -3.63 -9.36 6.18
CA GLN A 15 -3.31 -10.53 7.00
C GLN A 15 -2.03 -11.24 6.54
N ASP A 16 -1.60 -10.99 5.30
CA ASP A 16 -0.38 -11.57 4.77
C ASP A 16 0.87 -10.91 5.39
N LYS A 17 1.78 -11.72 5.94
CA LYS A 17 3.01 -11.22 6.58
C LYS A 17 3.97 -10.55 5.60
N ALA A 18 3.86 -10.84 4.31
CA ALA A 18 4.64 -10.20 3.26
C ALA A 18 4.03 -8.87 2.81
N CYS A 19 2.77 -8.58 3.14
CA CYS A 19 2.19 -7.27 2.94
C CYS A 19 2.38 -6.40 4.18
N LYS A 20 2.68 -5.12 3.99
CA LYS A 20 2.86 -4.15 5.08
C LYS A 20 2.09 -2.89 4.76
N CYS A 21 1.52 -2.25 5.77
CA CYS A 21 0.93 -0.93 5.65
C CYS A 21 1.44 -0.08 6.80
N ILE A 22 2.22 0.93 6.47
CA ILE A 22 2.75 1.89 7.43
C ILE A 22 2.06 3.21 7.14
N LEU A 23 1.32 3.72 8.12
CA LEU A 23 0.67 5.02 8.01
C LEU A 23 1.58 6.07 8.64
N THR A 24 1.69 7.22 7.99
CA THR A 24 2.46 8.36 8.46
C THR A 24 1.68 9.63 8.18
N GLU A 25 1.48 10.45 9.21
CA GLU A 25 0.89 11.77 9.04
C GLU A 25 1.97 12.81 8.81
N SER A 26 1.78 13.67 7.82
CA SER A 26 2.65 14.80 7.53
C SER A 26 1.83 15.97 7.00
N GLN A 27 2.06 17.17 7.54
CA GLN A 27 1.38 18.40 7.11
C GLN A 27 -0.16 18.29 7.07
N GLY A 28 -0.77 17.61 8.05
CA GLY A 28 -2.22 17.44 8.15
C GLY A 28 -2.81 16.43 7.16
N LYS A 29 -1.97 15.65 6.47
CA LYS A 29 -2.37 14.57 5.57
C LYS A 29 -1.77 13.25 6.02
N VAL A 30 -2.54 12.17 5.91
CA VAL A 30 -2.06 10.82 6.17
C VAL A 30 -1.59 10.20 4.86
N TYR A 31 -0.43 9.57 4.90
CA TYR A 31 0.15 8.81 3.82
C TYR A 31 0.29 7.36 4.24
N ALA A 32 0.01 6.42 3.33
CA ALA A 32 0.26 5.01 3.53
C ALA A 32 1.41 4.54 2.65
N PHE A 33 2.33 3.82 3.27
CA PHE A 33 3.38 3.06 2.61
C PHE A 33 2.97 1.59 2.62
N LEU A 34 2.67 1.08 1.44
CA LEU A 34 2.15 -0.25 1.20
C LEU A 34 3.21 -1.13 0.58
N GLN A 35 3.50 -2.26 1.22
CA GLN A 35 4.20 -3.36 0.58
C GLN A 35 3.17 -4.36 0.08
N VAL A 36 3.24 -4.66 -1.21
CA VAL A 36 2.31 -5.53 -1.94
C VAL A 36 3.06 -6.62 -2.68
N LEU A 37 2.34 -7.65 -3.11
CA LEU A 37 2.88 -8.78 -3.85
C LEU A 37 2.46 -8.70 -5.32
N ASP A 38 3.44 -8.79 -6.21
CA ASP A 38 3.26 -8.99 -7.64
C ASP A 38 3.70 -10.43 -7.95
N GLY A 39 2.79 -11.38 -7.79
CA GLY A 39 3.14 -12.80 -7.73
C GLY A 39 4.10 -13.10 -6.56
N SER A 40 5.36 -13.44 -6.86
CA SER A 40 6.39 -13.72 -5.85
C SER A 40 7.27 -12.52 -5.50
N VAL A 41 7.10 -11.38 -6.19
CA VAL A 41 7.94 -10.20 -6.02
C VAL A 41 7.26 -9.20 -5.09
N LYS A 42 7.99 -8.71 -4.09
CA LYS A 42 7.51 -7.63 -3.21
C LYS A 42 7.74 -6.28 -3.89
N LYS A 43 6.67 -5.49 -4.03
CA LYS A 43 6.73 -4.12 -4.52
C LYS A 43 6.24 -3.16 -3.44
N GLN A 44 6.76 -1.94 -3.46
CA GLN A 44 6.42 -0.92 -2.48
C GLN A 44 5.81 0.29 -3.17
N TYR A 45 4.69 0.74 -2.64
CA TYR A 45 3.93 1.87 -3.13
C TYR A 45 3.64 2.81 -1.97
N TRP A 46 3.48 4.09 -2.26
CA TRP A 46 3.10 5.07 -1.26
C TRP A 46 2.16 6.12 -1.85
N GLY A 47 1.33 6.70 -1.00
CA GLY A 47 0.44 7.79 -1.41
C GLY A 47 -0.50 8.20 -0.28
N GLU A 48 -1.39 9.14 -0.59
CA GLU A 48 -2.35 9.67 0.38
C GLU A 48 -3.34 8.58 0.82
N TYR A 49 -3.61 8.52 2.12
CA TYR A 49 -4.47 7.52 2.74
C TYR A 49 -5.57 8.18 3.57
N SER A 50 -6.81 7.73 3.36
CA SER A 50 -7.97 8.22 4.10
C SER A 50 -8.53 7.13 5.01
N HIS A 51 -8.54 7.38 6.31
CA HIS A 51 -9.13 6.48 7.32
C HIS A 51 -10.64 6.24 7.10
N ALA A 52 -11.34 7.20 6.50
CA ALA A 52 -12.75 7.06 6.17
C ALA A 52 -13.02 5.99 5.08
N LYS A 53 -12.04 5.72 4.20
CA LYS A 53 -12.15 4.78 3.08
C LYS A 53 -10.81 4.06 2.85
N PRO A 54 -10.45 3.11 3.72
CA PRO A 54 -9.13 2.48 3.71
C PRO A 54 -8.88 1.65 2.45
N GLU A 55 -9.83 0.80 2.03
CA GLU A 55 -9.72 0.00 0.80
C GLU A 55 -9.61 0.85 -0.47
N ALA A 56 -10.44 1.89 -0.58
CA ALA A 56 -10.39 2.80 -1.74
C ALA A 56 -9.05 3.55 -1.81
N SER A 57 -8.50 3.93 -0.64
CA SER A 57 -7.19 4.57 -0.55
C SER A 57 -6.08 3.62 -1.01
N VAL A 58 -6.06 2.39 -0.49
CA VAL A 58 -5.09 1.34 -0.90
C VAL A 58 -5.16 1.09 -2.40
N ARG A 59 -6.37 0.95 -2.95
CA ARG A 59 -6.58 0.78 -4.40
C ARG A 59 -6.04 1.96 -5.20
N SER A 60 -6.29 3.18 -4.74
CA SER A 60 -5.80 4.40 -5.39
C SER A 60 -4.27 4.47 -5.37
N ILE A 61 -3.64 4.10 -4.25
CA ILE A 61 -2.17 4.04 -4.13
C ILE A 61 -1.57 2.98 -5.05
N LEU A 62 -2.20 1.83 -5.19
CA LEU A 62 -1.75 0.79 -6.12
C LEU A 62 -1.84 1.21 -7.60
N LEU A 63 -2.84 2.03 -7.94
CA LEU A 63 -3.08 2.52 -9.30
C LEU A 63 -2.21 3.75 -9.65
N ASN A 64 -2.18 4.74 -8.78
CA ASN A 64 -1.66 6.08 -9.04
C ASN A 64 -0.57 6.52 -8.06
N GLY A 65 -0.30 5.72 -7.02
CA GLY A 65 0.68 6.06 -6.00
C GLY A 65 2.11 6.03 -6.52
N GLY A 66 3.00 6.66 -5.76
CA GLY A 66 4.42 6.63 -6.04
C GLY A 66 4.98 5.22 -5.80
N LYS A 67 5.81 4.75 -6.72
CA LYS A 67 6.62 3.54 -6.49
C LYS A 67 7.85 3.96 -5.69
N TRP A 68 8.10 3.26 -4.60
CA TRP A 68 9.31 3.45 -3.80
C TRP A 68 10.22 2.24 -4.02
N PRO A 69 11.49 2.44 -4.43
CA PRO A 69 12.41 1.32 -4.61
C PRO A 69 12.77 0.71 -3.25
N SER A 70 12.87 -0.62 -3.18
CA SER A 70 13.54 -1.27 -2.04
C SER A 70 14.98 -0.79 -2.02
N LEU A 71 15.32 0.12 -1.10
CA LEU A 71 16.71 0.51 -0.89
C LEU A 71 17.51 -0.74 -0.50
N PRO A 72 18.66 -1.01 -1.15
CA PRO A 72 19.51 -2.11 -0.74
C PRO A 72 19.97 -1.87 0.71
N HIS A 73 19.88 -2.93 1.53
CA HIS A 73 20.47 -2.98 2.87
C HIS A 73 21.99 -3.11 2.78
#